data_AF-A0A7C0V7Y1-F1
#
_entry.id   AF-A0A7C0V7Y1-F1
#
_cell.length_a   1.000
_cell.length_b   1.000
_cell.length_c   1.000
_cell.angle_alpha   90.00
_cell.angle_beta   90.00
_cell.angle_gamma   90.00
#
_symmetry.space_group_name_H-M   'P 1'
#
loop_
_entity.id
_entity.type
_entity.pdbx_description
1 polymer ?
#
loop_
_entity_poly.entity_id
_entity_poly.type
_entity_poly.pdbx_seq_one_letter_code
_entity_poly.pdbx_strand_id
1 'polypeptide(L)'
;MSRRRFLRGMAAAAQGALLAGFGAPPAVAAPAPGACGRLPDGLSLRDVAHRKLHHDGGRFTNPFCPDGYRRPLALLRWKLFSKNNYKHLYPNEIERPVVIDWPAVMHRDGLSVTFINHASILIRDRAASFLVDPIFFGLLPFIHDFSPIAFAVAAMPR
;
A
#
# COMPACT_ATOMS: atom_id res chain seq x y z
N MET A 1 8.63 11.44 -6.50
CA MET A 1 9.90 10.65 -6.56
C MET A 1 10.50 10.62 -7.98
N SER A 2 11.82 10.77 -8.13
CA SER A 2 12.52 10.67 -9.43
C SER A 2 12.96 9.23 -9.77
N ARG A 3 13.08 8.90 -11.07
CA ARG A 3 13.52 7.56 -11.54
C ARG A 3 14.88 7.16 -10.96
N ARG A 4 15.79 8.12 -10.79
CA ARG A 4 17.13 7.91 -10.21
C ARG A 4 17.07 7.46 -8.74
N ARG A 5 16.21 8.07 -7.93
CA ARG A 5 16.07 7.73 -6.50
C ARG A 5 15.49 6.32 -6.32
N PHE A 6 14.54 5.94 -7.17
CA PHE A 6 13.99 4.58 -7.20
C PHE A 6 15.05 3.52 -7.56
N LEU A 7 15.80 3.72 -8.64
CA LEU A 7 16.83 2.77 -9.07
C LEU A 7 17.94 2.60 -8.03
N ARG A 8 18.37 3.68 -7.37
CA ARG A 8 19.34 3.60 -6.26
C ARG A 8 18.79 2.81 -5.07
N GLY A 9 17.53 3.02 -4.69
CA GLY A 9 16.88 2.25 -3.63
C GLY A 9 16.77 0.76 -3.94
N MET A 10 16.42 0.41 -5.19
CA MET A 10 16.39 -0.99 -5.64
C MET A 10 17.78 -1.64 -5.65
N ALA A 11 18.81 -0.92 -6.10
CA ALA A 11 20.17 -1.41 -6.08
C ALA A 11 20.67 -1.68 -4.66
N ALA A 12 20.40 -0.77 -3.71
CA ALA A 12 20.74 -0.96 -2.30
C ALA A 12 20.02 -2.17 -1.68
N ALA A 13 18.74 -2.36 -1.98
CA ALA A 13 17.97 -3.51 -1.51
C ALA A 13 18.49 -4.84 -2.11
N ALA A 14 18.83 -4.86 -3.41
CA ALA A 14 19.40 -6.03 -4.08
C ALA A 14 20.80 -6.39 -3.55
N GLN A 15 21.65 -5.39 -3.29
CA GLN A 15 22.95 -5.59 -2.64
C GLN A 15 22.77 -6.18 -1.23
N GLY A 16 21.81 -5.67 -0.44
CA GLY A 16 21.48 -6.24 0.87
C GLY A 16 20.99 -7.69 0.81
N ALA A 17 20.15 -8.03 -0.17
CA ALA A 17 19.65 -9.41 -0.35
C ALA A 17 20.73 -10.40 -0.81
N LEU A 18 21.65 -9.95 -1.68
CA LEU A 18 22.82 -10.73 -2.10
C LEU A 18 23.78 -11.01 -0.93
N LEU A 19 24.04 -10.00 -0.08
CA LEU A 19 24.83 -10.16 1.14
C LEU A 19 24.15 -11.10 2.15
N ALA A 20 22.82 -11.19 2.13
CA ALA A 20 22.03 -12.09 2.97
C ALA A 20 21.80 -13.49 2.36
N GLY A 21 22.39 -13.81 1.20
CA GLY A 21 22.35 -15.14 0.61
C GLY A 21 21.05 -15.54 -0.10
N PHE A 22 20.13 -14.61 -0.37
CA PHE A 22 18.93 -14.91 -1.15
C PHE A 22 19.24 -14.98 -2.65
N GLY A 23 19.08 -16.15 -3.26
CA GLY A 23 19.29 -16.37 -4.70
C GLY A 23 18.32 -15.58 -5.59
N ALA A 24 18.77 -15.26 -6.80
CA ALA A 24 17.94 -14.56 -7.79
C ALA A 24 16.77 -15.43 -8.26
N PRO A 25 15.54 -14.89 -8.37
CA PRO A 25 14.41 -15.65 -8.91
C PRO A 25 14.58 -15.92 -10.42
N PRO A 26 14.11 -17.07 -10.92
CA PRO A 26 14.20 -17.40 -12.35
C PRO A 26 13.39 -16.44 -13.21
N ALA A 27 13.92 -16.13 -14.40
CA ALA A 27 13.27 -15.26 -15.37
C ALA A 27 12.14 -16.02 -16.10
N VAL A 28 10.92 -15.50 -16.02
CA VAL A 28 9.75 -16.01 -16.78
C VAL A 28 9.38 -14.98 -17.84
N ALA A 29 9.15 -15.45 -19.08
CA ALA A 29 8.73 -14.61 -20.20
C ALA A 29 7.42 -13.87 -19.90
N ALA A 30 7.30 -12.64 -20.41
CA ALA A 30 6.14 -11.79 -20.17
C ALA A 30 5.06 -12.00 -21.27
N PRO A 31 3.88 -12.53 -20.96
CA PRO A 31 2.73 -12.43 -21.88
C PRO A 31 2.21 -10.99 -21.98
N ALA A 32 1.45 -10.75 -23.05
CA ALA A 32 0.91 -9.46 -23.46
C ALA A 32 0.05 -8.78 -22.38
N PRO A 33 0.03 -7.43 -22.31
CA PRO A 33 -0.78 -6.70 -21.35
C PRO A 33 -2.25 -6.71 -21.76
N GLY A 34 -3.09 -7.37 -20.96
CA GLY A 34 -4.55 -7.26 -21.11
C GLY A 34 -5.29 -8.42 -20.48
N ALA A 35 -5.66 -8.28 -19.19
CA ALA A 35 -6.68 -9.12 -18.54
C ALA A 35 -7.04 -8.65 -17.12
N CYS A 36 -6.22 -7.80 -16.47
CA CYS A 36 -6.60 -7.31 -15.14
C CYS A 36 -7.82 -6.36 -15.24
N GLY A 37 -8.90 -6.66 -14.52
CA GLY A 37 -10.03 -5.74 -14.33
C GLY A 37 -11.41 -6.29 -14.69
N ARG A 38 -11.50 -7.52 -15.20
CA ARG A 38 -12.80 -8.20 -15.37
C ARG A 38 -12.89 -9.35 -14.38
N LEU A 39 -14.04 -9.47 -13.72
CA LEU A 39 -14.41 -10.69 -13.00
C LEU A 39 -14.39 -11.88 -13.98
N PRO A 40 -14.11 -13.11 -13.52
CA PRO A 40 -14.35 -14.28 -14.35
C PRO A 40 -15.78 -14.22 -14.92
N ASP A 41 -15.92 -14.44 -16.23
CA ASP A 41 -17.14 -14.09 -16.96
C ASP A 41 -18.40 -14.61 -16.26
N GLY A 42 -19.31 -13.68 -15.93
CA GLY A 42 -20.61 -13.99 -15.33
C GLY A 42 -20.66 -14.10 -13.80
N LEU A 43 -19.55 -13.94 -13.07
CA LEU A 43 -19.58 -13.95 -11.60
C LEU A 43 -19.84 -12.57 -11.02
N SER A 44 -20.70 -12.50 -9.99
CA SER A 44 -20.82 -11.32 -9.14
C SER A 44 -19.71 -11.30 -8.08
N LEU A 45 -19.46 -10.13 -7.47
CA LEU A 45 -18.57 -10.02 -6.29
C LEU A 45 -19.01 -10.94 -5.15
N ARG A 46 -20.33 -11.11 -4.98
CA ARG A 46 -20.90 -12.01 -3.97
C ARG A 46 -20.52 -13.47 -4.26
N ASP A 47 -20.56 -13.89 -5.51
CA ASP A 47 -20.18 -15.25 -5.91
C ASP A 47 -18.69 -15.50 -5.68
N VAL A 48 -17.84 -14.52 -6.00
CA VAL A 48 -16.39 -14.59 -5.75
C VAL A 48 -16.07 -14.72 -4.26
N ALA A 49 -16.77 -13.96 -3.42
CA ALA A 49 -16.60 -14.03 -1.96
C ALA A 49 -17.09 -15.38 -1.41
N HIS A 50 -18.29 -15.81 -1.81
CA HIS A 50 -18.91 -17.06 -1.35
C HIS A 50 -18.08 -18.29 -1.74
N ARG A 51 -17.56 -18.30 -2.98
CA ARG A 51 -16.71 -19.38 -3.51
C ARG A 51 -15.27 -19.27 -3.03
N LYS A 52 -14.91 -18.21 -2.29
CA LYS A 52 -13.55 -17.94 -1.80
C LYS A 52 -12.49 -18.03 -2.91
N LEU A 53 -12.79 -17.53 -4.10
CA LEU A 53 -11.85 -17.60 -5.25
C LEU A 53 -10.56 -16.80 -5.04
N HIS A 54 -10.53 -15.99 -3.98
CA HIS A 54 -9.37 -15.25 -3.52
C HIS A 54 -8.51 -16.04 -2.52
N HIS A 55 -8.85 -17.30 -2.21
CA HIS A 55 -8.07 -18.20 -1.37
C HIS A 55 -7.46 -19.31 -2.22
N ASP A 56 -6.13 -19.44 -2.19
CA ASP A 56 -5.38 -20.47 -2.88
C ASP A 56 -4.33 -21.07 -1.93
N GLY A 57 -4.56 -22.30 -1.47
CA GLY A 57 -3.57 -23.06 -0.67
C GLY A 57 -3.03 -22.32 0.56
N GLY A 58 -3.85 -21.50 1.23
CA GLY A 58 -3.43 -20.68 2.38
C GLY A 58 -2.85 -19.31 2.01
N ARG A 59 -2.99 -18.86 0.77
CA ARG A 59 -2.54 -17.55 0.26
C ARG A 59 -3.68 -16.80 -0.40
N PHE A 60 -3.56 -15.48 -0.46
CA PHE A 60 -4.50 -14.65 -1.21
C PHE A 60 -4.17 -14.63 -2.70
N THR A 61 -5.17 -14.82 -3.54
CA THR A 61 -5.11 -14.64 -5.00
C THR A 61 -6.08 -13.53 -5.41
N ASN A 62 -5.66 -12.68 -6.36
CA ASN A 62 -6.54 -11.64 -6.87
C ASN A 62 -7.42 -12.20 -8.01
N PRO A 63 -8.75 -12.40 -7.80
CA PRO A 63 -9.63 -12.97 -8.81
C PRO A 63 -9.87 -12.05 -10.02
N PHE A 64 -9.54 -10.76 -9.91
CA PHE A 64 -9.63 -9.79 -11.01
C PHE A 64 -8.39 -9.81 -11.92
N CYS A 65 -7.33 -10.49 -11.51
CA CYS A 65 -6.15 -10.66 -12.33
C CYS A 65 -5.47 -12.02 -12.08
N PRO A 66 -6.01 -13.09 -12.69
CA PRO A 66 -5.51 -14.45 -12.51
C PRO A 66 -4.06 -14.62 -13.00
N ASP A 67 -3.60 -13.82 -13.97
CA ASP A 67 -2.26 -13.92 -14.58
C ASP A 67 -1.11 -13.26 -13.79
N GLY A 68 -1.37 -12.93 -12.52
CA GLY A 68 -0.33 -12.91 -11.50
C GLY A 68 0.43 -11.58 -11.32
N TYR A 69 0.34 -11.08 -10.10
CA TYR A 69 1.07 -9.92 -9.54
C TYR A 69 2.59 -10.13 -9.37
N ARG A 70 3.22 -11.04 -10.12
CA ARG A 70 4.59 -11.53 -9.84
C ARG A 70 5.56 -11.31 -10.98
N ARG A 71 5.65 -10.08 -11.47
CA ARG A 71 6.61 -9.74 -12.52
C ARG A 71 7.43 -8.55 -12.08
N PRO A 72 8.58 -8.77 -11.41
CA PRO A 72 9.49 -7.68 -11.05
C PRO A 72 9.89 -6.88 -12.29
N LEU A 73 10.04 -7.54 -13.44
CA LEU A 73 10.28 -6.87 -14.71
C LEU A 73 9.09 -6.03 -15.20
N ALA A 74 7.85 -6.45 -14.95
CA ALA A 74 6.68 -5.63 -15.28
C ALA A 74 6.58 -4.40 -14.36
N LEU A 75 6.88 -4.55 -13.06
CA LEU A 75 6.99 -3.42 -12.13
C LEU A 75 8.09 -2.46 -12.56
N LEU A 76 9.27 -2.99 -12.93
CA LEU A 76 10.38 -2.19 -13.42
C LEU A 76 10.02 -1.48 -14.73
N ARG A 77 9.42 -2.20 -15.68
CA ARG A 77 8.95 -1.64 -16.95
C ARG A 77 7.91 -0.55 -16.72
N TRP A 78 6.91 -0.80 -15.88
CA TRP A 78 5.93 0.21 -15.49
C TRP A 78 6.64 1.42 -14.89
N LYS A 79 7.58 1.23 -13.96
CA LYS A 79 8.24 2.35 -13.30
C LYS A 79 9.13 3.19 -14.23
N LEU A 80 9.79 2.55 -15.18
CA LEU A 80 10.72 3.20 -16.11
C LEU A 80 10.03 3.83 -17.31
N PHE A 81 9.01 3.15 -17.85
CA PHE A 81 8.41 3.53 -19.13
C PHE A 81 6.99 4.09 -19.02
N SER A 82 6.33 4.04 -17.85
CA SER A 82 5.04 4.75 -17.69
C SER A 82 5.24 6.26 -17.75
N LYS A 83 4.27 6.93 -18.37
CA LYS A 83 4.14 8.39 -18.37
C LYS A 83 3.20 8.78 -17.24
N ASN A 84 3.71 9.49 -16.24
CA ASN A 84 2.88 10.09 -15.21
C ASN A 84 2.49 11.51 -15.66
N ASN A 85 1.24 11.68 -16.09
CA ASN A 85 0.70 12.96 -16.58
C ASN A 85 0.68 14.03 -15.48
N TYR A 86 0.66 13.64 -14.20
CA TYR A 86 0.60 14.53 -13.05
C TYR A 86 1.97 14.84 -12.44
N LYS A 87 3.07 14.32 -13.03
CA LYS A 87 4.43 14.53 -12.50
C LYS A 87 4.80 16.00 -12.35
N HIS A 88 4.23 16.86 -13.18
CA HIS A 88 4.44 18.31 -13.13
C HIS A 88 3.88 18.97 -11.86
N LEU A 89 2.97 18.31 -11.14
CA LEU A 89 2.39 18.80 -9.89
C LEU A 89 3.28 18.51 -8.67
N TYR A 90 4.16 17.51 -8.75
CA TYR A 90 5.00 17.07 -7.63
C TYR A 90 5.93 18.13 -7.03
N PRO A 91 6.54 19.05 -7.81
CA PRO A 91 7.36 20.12 -7.23
C PRO A 91 6.56 21.06 -6.30
N ASN A 92 5.24 21.12 -6.45
CA ASN A 92 4.34 21.97 -5.67
C ASN A 92 3.64 21.20 -4.55
N GLU A 93 3.98 19.92 -4.33
CA GLU A 93 3.44 19.16 -3.20
C GLU A 93 4.02 19.71 -1.90
N ILE A 94 3.13 20.07 -0.98
CA ILE A 94 3.47 20.64 0.33
C ILE A 94 3.37 19.52 1.36
N GLU A 95 4.39 19.39 2.20
CA GLU A 95 4.32 18.54 3.39
C GLU A 95 3.26 19.10 4.36
N ARG A 96 2.26 18.28 4.69
CA ARG A 96 1.17 18.61 5.62
C ARG A 96 1.19 17.62 6.76
N PRO A 97 1.92 17.90 7.84
CA PRO A 97 1.99 17.00 8.97
C PRO A 97 0.60 16.77 9.58
N VAL A 98 0.30 15.51 9.88
CA VAL A 98 -0.97 15.13 10.49
C VAL A 98 -0.92 15.44 11.97
N VAL A 99 -1.79 16.34 12.40
CA VAL A 99 -2.00 16.70 13.82
C VAL A 99 -3.42 16.29 14.18
N ILE A 100 -3.57 15.61 15.32
CA ILE A 100 -4.87 15.15 15.83
C ILE A 100 -5.05 15.68 17.25
N ASP A 101 -6.20 16.29 17.50
CA ASP A 101 -6.64 16.68 18.84
C ASP A 101 -7.17 15.43 19.57
N TRP A 102 -6.27 14.71 20.24
CA TRP A 102 -6.62 13.51 21.00
C TRP A 102 -7.65 13.77 22.10
N PRO A 103 -7.56 14.86 22.90
CA PRO A 103 -8.63 15.23 23.80
C PRO A 103 -10.01 15.27 23.13
N ALA A 104 -10.17 15.94 21.99
CA ALA A 104 -11.46 15.99 21.31
C ALA A 104 -11.97 14.60 20.85
N VAL A 105 -11.06 13.71 20.42
CA VAL A 105 -11.40 12.32 20.06
C VAL A 105 -11.83 11.51 21.30
N MET A 106 -11.22 11.77 22.45
CA MET A 106 -11.48 11.04 23.69
C MET A 106 -12.78 11.45 24.40
N HIS A 107 -13.20 12.71 24.29
CA HIS A 107 -14.37 13.25 25.00
C HIS A 107 -15.70 13.00 24.26
N ARG A 108 -15.69 12.25 23.15
CA ARG A 108 -16.92 11.92 22.41
C ARG A 108 -17.61 10.71 23.02
N ASP A 109 -18.80 10.93 23.56
CA ASP A 109 -19.71 9.87 24.01
C ASP A 109 -20.39 9.21 22.80
N GLY A 110 -19.79 8.14 22.28
CA GLY A 110 -20.37 7.33 21.20
C GLY A 110 -19.34 6.83 20.19
N LEU A 111 -19.82 6.48 19.00
CA LEU A 111 -18.98 6.07 17.88
C LEU A 111 -18.30 7.31 17.27
N SER A 112 -16.98 7.26 17.19
CA SER A 112 -16.16 8.23 16.46
C SER A 112 -15.21 7.51 15.52
N VAL A 113 -14.99 8.11 14.35
CA VAL A 113 -14.09 7.61 13.32
C VAL A 113 -13.12 8.73 12.97
N THR A 114 -11.84 8.47 13.21
CA THR A 114 -10.74 9.41 12.99
C THR A 114 -9.83 8.86 11.90
N PHE A 115 -9.80 9.56 10.76
CA PHE A 115 -8.84 9.27 9.70
C PHE A 115 -7.45 9.80 10.11
N ILE A 116 -6.45 8.92 10.13
CA ILE A 116 -5.10 9.29 10.53
C ILE A 116 -4.26 9.60 9.28
N ASN A 117 -4.04 8.61 8.43
CA ASN A 117 -3.30 8.75 7.17
C ASN A 117 -3.55 7.53 6.27
N HIS A 118 -3.21 7.62 4.98
CA HIS A 118 -3.25 6.49 4.02
C HIS A 118 -4.49 5.58 4.09
N ALA A 119 -4.40 4.47 4.84
CA ALA A 119 -5.49 3.55 5.14
C ALA A 119 -5.74 3.41 6.67
N SER A 120 -4.94 4.09 7.49
CA SER A 120 -5.00 4.07 8.95
C SER A 120 -6.22 4.83 9.45
N ILE A 121 -7.14 4.11 10.11
CA ILE A 121 -8.34 4.69 10.72
C ILE A 121 -8.41 4.23 12.17
N LEU A 122 -8.66 5.17 13.08
CA LEU A 122 -9.05 4.87 14.45
C LEU A 122 -10.57 4.93 14.55
N ILE A 123 -11.18 3.82 14.94
CA ILE A 123 -12.61 3.73 15.25
C ILE A 123 -12.72 3.58 16.76
N ARG A 124 -13.41 4.49 17.43
CA ARG A 124 -13.65 4.42 18.86
C ARG A 124 -15.15 4.31 19.09
N ASP A 125 -15.57 3.31 19.86
CA ASP A 125 -16.95 3.17 20.33
C ASP A 125 -16.95 3.02 21.85
N ARG A 126 -17.43 4.07 22.53
CA ARG A 126 -17.41 4.19 24.00
C ARG A 126 -16.01 3.98 24.59
N ALA A 127 -15.76 2.80 25.16
CA ALA A 127 -14.51 2.43 25.82
C ALA A 127 -13.60 1.56 24.93
N ALA A 128 -14.06 1.15 23.74
CA ALA A 128 -13.27 0.34 22.82
C ALA A 128 -12.65 1.22 21.72
N SER A 129 -11.39 0.94 21.40
CA SER A 129 -10.66 1.57 20.31
C SER A 129 -10.14 0.50 19.35
N PHE A 130 -10.42 0.67 18.06
CA PHE A 130 -9.96 -0.21 16.97
C PHE A 130 -9.11 0.60 16.02
N LEU A 131 -7.93 0.08 15.72
CA LEU A 131 -7.04 0.67 14.74
C LEU A 131 -6.99 -0.22 13.51
N VAL A 132 -7.41 0.32 12.37
CA VAL A 132 -7.49 -0.37 11.08
C VAL A 132 -6.27 0.00 10.25
N ASP A 133 -5.62 -0.98 9.62
CA ASP A 133 -4.46 -0.84 8.72
C ASP A 133 -3.40 0.18 9.16
N PRO A 134 -2.79 0.02 10.35
CA PRO A 134 -1.87 1.01 10.92
C PRO A 134 -0.57 1.14 10.11
N ILE A 135 -0.46 2.23 9.35
CA ILE A 135 0.74 2.60 8.58
C ILE A 135 1.19 4.00 9.03
N PHE A 136 1.99 4.05 10.10
CA PHE A 136 2.42 5.31 10.71
C PHE A 136 3.76 5.84 10.19
N PHE A 137 4.56 4.97 9.60
CA PHE A 137 5.89 5.29 9.12
C PHE A 137 6.03 4.83 7.67
N GLY A 138 6.84 5.54 6.90
CA GLY A 138 7.04 5.24 5.48
C GLY A 138 7.45 3.78 5.26
N LEU A 139 6.59 3.00 4.60
CA LEU A 139 6.81 1.57 4.31
C LEU A 139 8.07 1.31 3.47
N LEU A 140 8.55 2.32 2.73
CA LEU A 140 9.67 2.20 1.81
C LEU A 140 10.55 3.47 1.88
N PRO A 141 11.88 3.34 2.11
CA PRO A 141 12.79 4.48 2.36
C PRO A 141 12.95 5.42 1.15
N PHE A 142 12.47 5.01 -0.01
CA PHE A 142 12.52 5.78 -1.25
C PHE A 142 11.21 6.52 -1.56
N ILE A 143 10.12 6.23 -0.85
CA ILE A 143 8.87 6.98 -0.95
C ILE A 143 8.95 8.13 0.06
N HIS A 144 8.68 9.34 -0.41
CA HIS A 144 8.60 10.50 0.45
C HIS A 144 7.17 10.63 0.96
N ASP A 145 7.02 10.79 2.27
CA ASP A 145 5.74 10.98 2.93
C ASP A 145 5.43 12.47 3.01
N PHE A 146 4.40 12.90 2.30
CA PHE A 146 3.92 14.29 2.31
C PHE A 146 2.91 14.57 3.43
N SER A 147 2.53 13.55 4.20
CA SER A 147 1.59 13.64 5.31
C SER A 147 2.16 12.96 6.56
N PRO A 148 3.36 13.38 7.02
CA PRO A 148 4.01 12.73 8.15
C PRO A 148 3.20 12.91 9.43
N ILE A 149 3.19 11.90 10.29
CA ILE A 149 2.53 11.99 11.59
C ILE A 149 3.34 12.93 12.51
N ALA A 150 2.66 13.94 13.07
CA ALA A 150 3.24 14.92 13.99
C ALA A 150 2.78 14.71 15.45
N PHE A 151 2.47 13.47 15.83
CA PHE A 151 2.14 13.09 17.20
C PHE A 151 2.89 11.81 17.59
N ALA A 152 3.11 11.61 18.88
CA ALA A 152 3.64 10.34 19.38
C ALA A 152 2.57 9.26 19.27
N VAL A 153 2.87 8.11 18.66
CA VAL A 153 1.95 6.96 18.60
C VAL A 153 1.51 6.53 20.01
N ALA A 154 2.39 6.69 21.01
CA ALA A 154 2.07 6.43 22.41
C ALA A 154 1.00 7.36 23.01
N ALA A 155 0.75 8.52 22.38
CA ALA A 155 -0.31 9.45 22.78
C ALA A 155 -1.68 9.07 22.20
N MET A 156 -1.77 8.03 21.37
CA MET A 156 -3.04 7.58 20.82
C MET A 156 -3.94 6.97 21.91
N PRO A 157 -5.26 7.16 21.79
CA PRO A 157 -6.26 6.46 22.58
C PRO A 157 -6.05 4.94 22.57
N ARG A 158 -6.17 4.32 23.75
CA ARG A 158 -6.25 2.86 23.89
C ARG A 158 -7.70 2.39 23.88
#